data_AF-A0A1X0QIW9-F1
#
_entry.id   AF-A0A1X0QIW9-F1
#
_cell.length_a   1.000
_cell.length_b   1.000
_cell.length_c   1.000
_cell.angle_alpha   90.00
_cell.angle_beta   90.00
_cell.angle_gamma   90.00
#
_symmetry.space_group_name_H-M   'P 1'
#
loop_
_entity.id
_entity.type
_entity.pdbx_description
1 polymer ?
#
loop_
_entity_poly.entity_id
_entity_poly.type
_entity_poly.pdbx_seq_one_letter_code
_entity_poly.pdbx_strand_id
1 'polypeptide(L)' 'MKDKTLKKIIFSNEVKINLFTNDEVRYVRHYPGEKHYSKNIVSTVKHGGGYVMVWGVYHIRMLVD' A
#
# COMPACT_ATOMS: atom_id res chain seq x y z
N MET A 1 17.66 20.90 21.44
CA MET A 1 16.70 21.87 20.84
C MET A 1 15.77 21.24 19.80
N LYS A 2 16.26 20.41 18.87
CA LYS A 2 15.42 19.73 17.84
C LYS A 2 14.30 18.84 18.41
N ASP A 3 14.57 18.20 19.53
CA ASP A 3 13.65 17.26 20.18
C ASP A 3 12.38 17.93 20.74
N LYS A 4 12.49 19.19 21.20
CA LYS A 4 11.36 19.96 21.74
C LYS A 4 10.35 20.36 20.66
N THR A 5 10.81 20.52 19.42
CA THR A 5 9.98 20.90 18.28
C THR A 5 9.18 19.71 17.77
N LEU A 6 9.80 18.53 17.67
CA LEU A 6 9.13 17.30 17.22
C LEU A 6 7.99 16.88 18.17
N LYS A 7 8.15 17.11 19.48
CA LYS A 7 7.08 16.89 20.48
C LYS A 7 5.87 17.81 20.32
N LYS A 8 5.90 18.81 19.44
CA LYS A 8 4.76 19.72 19.18
C LYS A 8 4.11 19.51 17.82
N ILE A 9 4.71 18.69 16.96
CA ILE A 9 4.23 18.47 15.60
C ILE A 9 3.24 17.32 15.59
N ILE A 10 2.04 17.57 15.06
CA ILE A 10 1.08 16.54 14.71
C ILE A 10 1.20 16.32 13.20
N PHE A 11 1.43 15.08 12.79
CA PHE A 11 1.46 14.70 11.38
C PHE A 11 0.07 14.23 10.96
N SER A 12 -0.29 14.51 9.71
CA SER A 12 -1.54 14.05 9.09
C SER A 12 -1.22 13.44 7.74
N ASN A 13 -1.91 12.36 7.37
CA ASN A 13 -1.79 11.80 6.04
C ASN A 13 -3.07 11.06 5.61
N GLU A 14 -3.19 10.85 4.30
CA GLU A 14 -4.15 9.94 3.68
C GLU A 14 -3.45 8.71 3.15
N VAL A 15 -4.08 7.54 3.29
CA VAL A 15 -3.60 6.28 2.72
C VAL A 15 -4.73 5.53 2.04
N LYS A 16 -4.41 4.94 0.90
CA LYS A 16 -5.26 4.00 0.18
C LYS A 16 -4.87 2.58 0.54
N ILE A 17 -5.82 1.78 1.01
CA ILE A 17 -5.63 0.36 1.30
C ILE A 17 -6.48 -0.44 0.32
N ASN A 18 -5.84 -1.10 -0.64
CA ASN A 18 -6.53 -1.93 -1.63
C ASN A 18 -7.03 -3.24 -1.01
N LEU A 19 -8.28 -3.61 -1.28
CA LEU A 19 -8.85 -4.89 -0.81
C LEU A 19 -8.34 -6.08 -1.62
N PHE A 20 -8.06 -5.86 -2.91
CA PHE A 20 -7.54 -6.85 -3.83
C PHE A 20 -6.41 -6.24 -4.65
N THR A 21 -5.36 -7.05 -4.88
CA THR A 21 -4.14 -6.65 -5.58
C THR A 21 -3.38 -5.46 -4.95
N ASN A 22 -2.10 -5.34 -5.29
CA ASN A 22 -1.29 -4.17 -4.99
C ASN A 22 -1.16 -3.33 -6.27
N ASP A 23 -0.85 -2.04 -6.13
CA ASP A 23 -0.65 -1.12 -7.26
C ASP A 23 0.75 -1.31 -7.93
N GLU A 24 1.48 -2.36 -7.56
CA GLU A 24 2.80 -2.67 -8.09
C GLU A 24 2.75 -3.44 -9.41
N VAL A 25 3.84 -3.35 -10.17
CA VAL A 25 4.05 -4.16 -11.37
C VAL A 25 4.31 -5.61 -10.96
N ARG A 26 3.54 -6.54 -11.53
CA ARG A 26 3.75 -7.98 -11.37
C ARG A 26 4.46 -8.57 -12.57
N TYR A 27 5.54 -9.29 -12.31
CA TYR A 27 6.27 -10.04 -13.33
C TYR A 27 5.83 -11.50 -13.33
N VAL A 28 5.46 -12.02 -14.50
CA VAL A 28 5.09 -13.44 -14.68
C VAL A 28 6.00 -14.05 -15.73
N ARG A 29 6.44 -15.29 -15.51
CA ARG A 29 7.23 -16.08 -16.46
C ARG A 29 6.36 -17.19 -17.05
N HIS A 30 6.55 -17.48 -18.33
CA HIS A 30 5.87 -18.58 -19.01
C HIS A 30 6.73 -19.11 -20.16
N TYR A 31 6.51 -20.36 -20.58
CA TYR A 31 7.12 -20.92 -21.79
C TYR A 31 6.42 -20.39 -23.05
N PRO A 32 7.05 -20.49 -24.24
CA PRO A 32 6.40 -20.17 -25.51
C PRO A 32 5.09 -20.96 -25.67
N GLY A 33 4.01 -20.28 -26.06
CA GLY A 33 2.68 -20.89 -26.22
C GLY A 33 1.85 -21.00 -24.93
N GLU A 34 2.45 -20.85 -23.74
CA GLU A 34 1.74 -21.04 -22.46
C GLU A 34 1.17 -19.75 -21.85
N LYS A 35 1.25 -18.62 -22.55
CA LYS A 35 0.85 -17.29 -22.02
C LYS A 35 -0.59 -17.26 -21.50
N HIS A 36 -1.48 -18.06 -22.09
CA HIS A 36 -2.90 -18.06 -21.78
C HIS A 36 -3.31 -19.03 -20.66
N TYR A 37 -2.37 -19.79 -20.09
CA TYR A 37 -2.67 -20.69 -18.99
C TYR A 37 -2.96 -19.90 -17.71
N SER A 38 -3.97 -20.34 -16.95
CA SER A 38 -4.39 -19.66 -15.72
C SER A 38 -3.26 -19.48 -14.70
N LYS A 39 -2.33 -20.44 -14.61
CA LYS A 39 -1.12 -20.36 -13.79
C LYS A 39 -0.15 -19.23 -14.19
N ASN A 40 -0.25 -18.74 -15.43
CA ASN A 40 0.65 -17.77 -16.06
C ASN A 40 -0.01 -16.39 -16.28
N ILE A 41 -1.20 -16.16 -15.71
CA ILE A 41 -1.93 -14.88 -15.81
C ILE A 41 -2.22 -14.38 -14.39
N VAL A 42 -2.09 -13.06 -14.19
CA VAL A 42 -2.58 -12.42 -12.97
C VAL A 42 -4.09 -12.21 -13.10
N SER A 43 -4.86 -12.81 -12.18
CA SER A 43 -6.30 -12.61 -12.12
C SER A 43 -6.64 -11.14 -11.89
N THR A 44 -7.53 -10.57 -12.71
CA THR A 44 -8.08 -9.23 -12.53
C THR A 44 -9.54 -9.30 -12.08
N VAL A 45 -9.96 -8.31 -11.29
CA VAL A 45 -11.35 -8.12 -10.88
C VAL A 45 -12.02 -7.11 -11.82
N LYS A 46 -13.13 -7.50 -12.45
CA LYS A 46 -13.79 -6.72 -13.52
C LYS A 46 -14.27 -5.33 -13.08
N HIS A 47 -14.66 -5.17 -11.82
CA HIS A 47 -15.26 -3.92 -11.31
C HIS A 47 -14.33 -3.16 -10.35
N GLY A 48 -13.05 -3.54 -10.29
CA GLY A 48 -12.10 -3.06 -9.28
C GLY A 48 -12.44 -3.67 -7.91
N GLY A 49 -11.47 -4.31 -7.26
CA GLY A 49 -11.69 -4.98 -5.98
C GLY A 49 -12.04 -4.06 -4.82
N GLY A 50 -12.15 -2.75 -5.04
CA GLY A 50 -12.37 -1.75 -4.01
C GLY A 50 -11.12 -1.42 -3.22
N TYR A 51 -11.19 -0.32 -2.48
CA TYR A 51 -10.17 0.12 -1.54
C TYR A 51 -10.83 0.92 -0.42
N VAL A 52 -10.13 1.03 0.70
CA VAL A 52 -10.51 1.92 1.80
C VAL A 52 -9.52 3.08 1.81
N MET A 53 -10.04 4.30 1.78
CA MET A 53 -9.24 5.49 2.10
C MET A 53 -9.30 5.74 3.59
N VAL A 54 -8.14 5.95 4.20
CA VAL A 54 -8.03 6.31 5.59
C VAL A 54 -7.28 7.63 5.68
N TRP A 55 -7.90 8.60 6.35
CA TRP A 55 -7.22 9.80 6.80
C TRP A 55 -6.93 9.63 8.30
N GLY A 56 -5.73 10.02 8.72
CA GLY A 56 -5.36 9.92 10.12
C GLY A 56 -4.30 10.92 10.51
N VAL A 57 -4.26 11.21 11.81
CA VAL A 57 -3.22 12.01 12.44
C VAL A 57 -2.43 11.16 13.42
N TYR A 58 -1.14 11.43 13.55
CA TYR A 58 -0.30 10.79 14.54
C TYR A 58 0.72 11.78 15.11
N HIS A 59 1.11 11.54 16.35
CA HIS A 59 2.12 12.31 17.07
C HIS A 59 3.21 11.37 17.54
N ILE A 60 4.47 11.78 17.38
CA ILE A 60 5.61 10.95 17.76
C ILE A 60 5.88 11.14 19.25
N ARG A 61 5.58 10.10 20.03
CA ARG A 61 6.02 10.02 21.42
C ARG A 61 7.46 9.52 21.46
N MET A 62 8.40 10.42 21.70
CA MET A 62 9.78 10.03 22.01
C MET A 62 9.82 9.46 23.42
N LEU A 63 10.06 8.15 23.54
CA LEU A 63 10.50 7.51 24.77
C LEU A 63 11.98 7.88 24.95
N VAL A 64 12.22 8.83 25.84
CA VAL A 64 13.56 9.09 26.38
C VAL A 64 13.50 8.52 27.79
N ASP A 65 14.36 7.55 28.08
CA ASP A 65 14.60 7.04 29.44
C ASP A 65 15.21 8.14 30.33
#